data_AF-A0A0L0FLI4-F1
#
_entry.id   AF-A0A0L0FLI4-F1
#
_cell.length_a   1.000
_cell.length_b   1.000
_cell.length_c   1.000
_cell.angle_alpha   90.00
_cell.angle_beta   90.00
_cell.angle_gamma   90.00
#
_symmetry.space_group_name_H-M   'P 1'
#
loop_
_entity.id
_entity.type
_entity.pdbx_description
1 polymer ?
#
loop_
_entity_poly.entity_id
_entity_poly.type
_entity_poly.pdbx_seq_one_letter_code
_entity_poly.pdbx_strand_id
1 'polypeptide(L)'
;MFVLANRLPFVGRVATKAACAYSLRSTSAVPQFTQLKYKSTTSFANEGELNKWTNDFLKAVEDVPTATDPYQSSNVLRKLVKTGLLRFTDMRDAPEKFFMAHRMLATIGLGGFGIRFTVQFNLFTGSIVGLAGPEQLPMLDQIQKKGQLGCFLLTENQAGVLSGLIVGTTADWDSKTQVY
;
A
#
# COMPACT_ATOMS: atom_id res chain seq x y z
N MET A 1 -35.08 -6.40 -22.21
CA MET A 1 -35.44 -7.58 -23.01
C MET A 1 -35.02 -8.82 -22.21
N PHE A 2 -35.97 -9.45 -21.55
CA PHE A 2 -35.82 -10.64 -20.70
C PHE A 2 -35.97 -11.90 -21.56
N VAL A 3 -35.08 -12.89 -21.42
CA VAL A 3 -35.30 -14.31 -21.77
C VAL A 3 -34.41 -15.12 -20.80
N LEU A 4 -34.87 -15.61 -19.64
CA LEU A 4 -35.63 -16.84 -19.35
C LEU A 4 -35.01 -18.14 -19.92
N ALA A 5 -34.32 -18.90 -19.05
CA ALA A 5 -34.00 -20.30 -19.26
C ALA A 5 -34.43 -21.12 -18.02
N ASN A 6 -35.62 -21.72 -18.17
CA ASN A 6 -36.14 -22.99 -17.64
C ASN A 6 -35.69 -23.54 -16.27
N ARG A 7 -36.66 -23.58 -15.35
CA ARG A 7 -36.80 -24.58 -14.28
C ARG A 7 -37.50 -25.84 -14.81
N LEU A 8 -37.05 -27.02 -14.39
CA LEU A 8 -37.91 -28.19 -14.11
C LEU A 8 -37.34 -28.99 -12.91
N PRO A 9 -38.18 -29.80 -12.22
CA PRO A 9 -38.09 -30.06 -10.78
C PRO A 9 -37.44 -31.41 -10.44
N PHE A 10 -36.86 -31.54 -9.24
CA PHE A 10 -36.47 -32.84 -8.70
C PHE A 10 -37.15 -33.11 -7.36
N VAL A 11 -38.01 -34.13 -7.37
CA VAL A 11 -38.74 -34.71 -6.23
C VAL A 11 -37.79 -35.63 -5.46
N GLY A 12 -37.89 -35.59 -4.13
CA GLY A 12 -36.89 -36.16 -3.22
C GLY A 12 -36.77 -37.68 -3.16
N ARG A 13 -35.67 -38.10 -2.52
CA ARG A 13 -35.57 -39.34 -1.72
C ARG A 13 -34.47 -39.18 -0.69
N VAL A 14 -34.85 -39.40 0.56
CA VAL A 14 -33.98 -39.55 1.73
C VAL A 14 -33.15 -40.82 1.54
N ALA A 15 -31.82 -40.70 1.61
CA ALA A 15 -30.92 -41.84 1.66
C ALA A 15 -29.95 -41.69 2.84
N THR A 16 -30.09 -42.67 3.71
CA THR A 16 -29.37 -43.06 4.92
C THR A 16 -27.86 -42.86 4.96
N LYS A 17 -27.42 -42.43 6.16
CA LYS A 17 -26.10 -42.49 6.79
C LYS A 17 -25.15 -43.55 6.19
N ALA A 18 -24.01 -43.07 5.67
CA ALA A 18 -22.75 -43.81 5.69
C ALA A 18 -21.74 -42.99 6.53
N ALA A 19 -21.55 -43.40 7.78
CA ALA A 19 -20.54 -42.84 8.66
C ALA A 19 -19.17 -43.40 8.24
N CYS A 20 -18.39 -42.61 7.52
CA CYS A 20 -16.97 -42.87 7.33
C CYS A 20 -16.24 -42.36 8.57
N ALA A 21 -15.87 -43.28 9.46
CA ALA A 21 -15.11 -42.98 10.66
C ALA A 21 -13.65 -42.65 10.29
N TYR A 22 -13.37 -41.38 10.00
CA TYR A 22 -12.01 -40.88 9.96
C TYR A 22 -11.54 -40.58 11.38
N SER A 23 -10.65 -41.43 11.89
CA SER A 23 -9.91 -41.23 13.13
C SER A 23 -9.05 -39.96 13.01
N LEU A 24 -9.53 -38.84 13.55
CA LEU A 24 -8.74 -37.63 13.76
C LEU A 24 -7.67 -37.90 14.83
N ARG A 25 -6.49 -38.38 14.41
CA ARG A 25 -5.28 -38.22 15.22
C ARG A 25 -4.89 -36.75 15.19
N SER A 26 -5.09 -36.09 16.32
CA SER A 26 -4.51 -34.78 16.60
C SER A 26 -2.99 -34.90 16.56
N THR A 27 -2.38 -34.48 15.45
CA THR A 27 -0.97 -34.12 15.41
C THR A 27 -0.90 -32.63 15.14
N SER A 28 -1.06 -31.84 16.21
CA SER A 28 -0.84 -30.41 16.21
C SER A 28 0.66 -30.13 16.11
N ALA A 29 1.16 -30.03 14.89
CA ALA A 29 2.46 -29.42 14.59
C ALA A 29 2.24 -28.32 13.56
N VAL A 30 1.66 -27.20 14.02
CA VAL A 30 1.73 -25.94 13.28
C VAL A 30 3.21 -25.51 13.32
N PRO A 31 3.87 -25.27 12.18
CA PRO A 31 5.23 -24.73 12.20
C PRO A 31 5.17 -23.38 12.91
N GLN A 32 5.82 -23.31 14.07
CA GLN A 32 5.90 -22.10 14.87
C GLN A 32 6.73 -21.09 14.07
N PHE A 33 6.05 -20.17 13.39
CA PHE A 33 6.69 -19.05 12.72
C PHE A 33 7.51 -18.33 13.78
N THR A 34 8.83 -18.40 13.66
CA THR A 34 9.75 -17.74 14.57
C THR A 34 9.43 -16.26 14.48
N GLN A 35 8.76 -15.73 15.52
CA GLN A 35 8.53 -14.31 15.70
C GLN A 35 9.91 -13.65 15.67
N LEU A 36 10.28 -13.07 14.52
CA LEU A 36 11.40 -12.16 14.45
C LEU A 36 11.13 -11.09 15.52
N LYS A 37 11.98 -11.05 16.55
CA LYS A 37 11.90 -10.05 17.61
C LYS A 37 12.18 -8.68 16.99
N TYR A 38 11.15 -8.05 16.45
CA TYR A 38 11.19 -6.65 16.08
C TYR A 38 11.32 -5.86 17.37
N LYS A 39 12.51 -5.33 17.63
CA LYS A 39 12.69 -4.29 18.66
C LYS A 39 11.96 -3.05 18.15
N SER A 40 10.68 -2.94 18.50
CA SER A 40 9.92 -1.70 18.31
C SER A 40 10.47 -0.67 19.29
N THR A 41 11.52 0.03 18.88
CA THR A 41 11.79 1.35 19.42
C THR A 41 10.71 2.22 18.82
N THR A 42 9.68 2.58 19.57
CA THR A 42 8.66 3.53 19.10
C THR A 42 9.36 4.80 18.63
N SER A 43 9.12 5.28 17.40
CA SER A 43 9.64 6.58 16.92
C SER A 43 9.28 7.74 17.83
N PHE A 44 8.24 7.56 18.63
CA PHE A 44 7.79 8.52 19.62
C PHE A 44 8.39 8.17 20.96
N ALA A 45 9.11 9.11 21.55
CA ALA A 45 9.73 8.96 22.87
C ALA A 45 8.68 8.95 23.99
N ASN A 46 7.52 9.57 23.78
CA ASN A 46 6.42 9.63 24.73
C ASN A 46 5.08 9.96 24.06
N GLU A 47 3.99 9.87 24.82
CA GLU A 47 2.63 10.18 24.38
C GLU A 47 2.46 11.65 23.94
N GLY A 48 3.16 12.59 24.58
CA GLY A 48 3.13 14.00 24.21
C GLY A 48 3.65 14.26 22.79
N GLU A 49 4.74 13.59 22.41
CA GLU A 49 5.30 13.67 21.05
C GLU A 49 4.35 13.07 20.02
N LEU A 50 3.75 11.92 20.32
CA LEU A 50 2.74 11.29 19.46
C LEU A 50 1.54 12.23 19.26
N ASN A 51 1.02 12.83 20.32
CA ASN A 51 -0.11 13.75 20.25
C ASN A 51 0.22 15.00 19.43
N LYS A 52 1.42 15.56 19.62
CA LYS A 52 1.89 16.71 18.83
C LYS A 52 1.97 16.34 17.35
N TRP A 53 2.63 15.24 17.00
CA TRP A 53 2.76 14.79 15.62
C TRP A 53 1.38 14.52 14.99
N THR A 54 0.47 13.89 15.74
CA THR A 54 -0.90 13.61 15.31
C THR A 54 -1.64 14.90 14.96
N ASN A 55 -1.57 15.92 15.84
CA ASN A 55 -2.20 17.22 15.58
C ASN A 55 -1.59 17.94 14.37
N ASP A 56 -0.26 17.93 14.25
CA ASP A 56 0.44 18.53 13.11
C ASP A 56 0.07 17.82 11.79
N PHE A 57 -0.06 16.49 11.82
CA PHE A 57 -0.46 15.69 10.69
C PHE A 57 -1.91 15.97 10.28
N LEU A 58 -2.85 15.97 11.22
CA LEU A 58 -4.27 16.30 10.96
C LEU A 58 -4.41 17.69 10.33
N LYS A 59 -3.67 18.66 10.85
CA LYS A 59 -3.63 20.01 10.29
C LYS A 59 -3.09 20.03 8.86
N ALA A 60 -2.03 19.27 8.58
CA ALA A 60 -1.47 19.19 7.23
C ALA A 60 -2.41 18.57 6.19
N VAL A 61 -3.44 17.82 6.64
CA VAL A 61 -4.43 17.16 5.79
C VAL A 61 -5.85 17.70 5.98
N GLU A 62 -6.00 18.88 6.60
CA GLU A 62 -7.30 19.48 6.91
C GLU A 62 -8.14 19.77 5.65
N ASP A 63 -7.45 20.07 4.54
CA ASP A 63 -8.06 20.34 3.23
C ASP A 63 -8.55 19.06 2.51
N VAL A 64 -8.24 17.85 3.00
CA VAL A 64 -8.56 16.59 2.29
C VAL A 64 -10.07 16.40 2.04
N PRO A 65 -10.97 16.61 3.02
CA PRO A 65 -12.41 16.41 2.81
C PRO A 65 -13.01 17.35 1.75
N THR A 66 -12.42 18.53 1.56
CA THR A 66 -12.91 19.55 0.62
C THR A 66 -12.20 19.50 -0.74
N ALA A 67 -11.06 18.80 -0.84
CA ALA A 67 -10.30 18.61 -2.08
C ALA A 67 -10.94 17.55 -3.00
N THR A 68 -12.11 17.89 -3.56
CA THR A 68 -12.95 16.94 -4.33
C THR A 68 -12.43 16.63 -5.73
N ASP A 69 -11.61 17.51 -6.32
CA ASP A 69 -11.05 17.29 -7.65
C ASP A 69 -9.58 16.80 -7.63
N PRO A 70 -9.11 16.14 -8.71
CA PRO A 70 -7.75 15.63 -8.81
C PRO A 70 -6.63 16.63 -8.55
N TYR A 71 -6.79 17.89 -8.97
CA TYR A 71 -5.77 18.92 -8.86
C TYR A 71 -5.64 19.41 -7.43
N GLN A 72 -6.76 19.73 -6.78
CA GLN A 72 -6.79 20.08 -5.36
C GLN A 72 -6.20 18.98 -4.49
N SER A 73 -6.64 17.73 -4.70
CA SER A 73 -6.15 16.57 -3.95
C SER A 73 -4.62 16.40 -4.08
N SER A 74 -4.10 16.59 -5.29
CA SER A 74 -2.65 16.51 -5.55
C SER A 74 -1.88 17.68 -4.89
N ASN A 75 -2.47 18.87 -4.83
CA ASN A 75 -1.86 20.00 -4.14
C ASN A 75 -1.79 19.80 -2.63
N VAL A 76 -2.83 19.23 -2.02
CA VAL A 76 -2.81 18.86 -0.59
C VAL A 76 -1.71 17.83 -0.33
N LEU A 77 -1.60 16.80 -1.17
CA LEU A 77 -0.54 15.80 -1.03
C LEU A 77 0.86 16.40 -1.19
N ARG A 78 1.03 17.31 -2.15
CA ARG A 78 2.30 18.04 -2.35
C ARG A 78 2.69 18.87 -1.13
N LYS A 79 1.72 19.56 -0.50
CA LYS A 79 1.94 20.29 0.75
C LYS A 79 2.38 19.32 1.85
N LEU A 80 1.63 18.22 2.06
CA LEU A 80 1.95 17.19 3.05
C LEU A 80 3.37 16.64 2.88
N VAL A 81 3.74 16.24 1.66
CA VAL A 81 5.09 15.73 1.34
C VAL A 81 6.18 16.73 1.76
N LYS A 82 5.99 18.01 1.46
CA LYS A 82 6.94 19.08 1.81
C LYS A 82 7.08 19.32 3.31
N THR A 83 6.06 19.01 4.11
CA THR A 83 6.15 19.19 5.57
C THR A 83 7.24 18.33 6.20
N GLY A 84 7.53 17.16 5.61
CA GLY A 84 8.43 16.18 6.20
C GLY A 84 7.89 15.49 7.46
N LEU A 85 6.60 15.71 7.82
CA LEU A 85 5.96 15.03 8.95
C LEU A 85 5.96 13.50 8.79
N LEU A 86 5.85 13.05 7.55
CA LEU A 86 6.04 11.65 7.13
C LEU A 86 7.13 11.60 6.07
N ARG A 87 8.26 10.95 6.36
CA ARG A 87 9.37 10.75 5.42
C ARG A 87 9.05 9.62 4.46
N PHE A 88 9.57 9.70 3.24
CA PHE A 88 9.47 8.60 2.28
C PHE A 88 10.15 7.31 2.75
N THR A 89 11.13 7.41 3.65
CA THR A 89 11.81 6.25 4.24
C THR A 89 11.16 5.74 5.52
N ASP A 90 10.12 6.40 6.06
CA ASP A 90 9.52 6.03 7.35
C ASP A 90 8.91 4.63 7.34
N MET A 91 8.54 4.08 6.17
CA MET A 91 8.14 2.66 6.09
C MET A 91 9.22 1.70 6.60
N ARG A 92 10.50 2.06 6.43
CA ARG A 92 11.67 1.30 6.92
C ARG A 92 12.14 1.84 8.28
N ASP A 93 12.26 3.15 8.41
CA ASP A 93 12.97 3.80 9.51
C ASP A 93 12.09 4.12 10.74
N ALA A 94 10.78 4.32 10.54
CA ALA A 94 9.80 4.67 11.57
C ALA A 94 8.39 4.15 11.21
N PRO A 95 8.20 2.82 11.07
CA PRO A 95 7.00 2.23 10.47
C PRO A 95 5.71 2.59 11.23
N GLU A 96 5.78 2.82 12.53
CA GLU A 96 4.67 3.32 13.35
C GLU A 96 4.14 4.68 12.88
N LYS A 97 4.97 5.62 12.42
CA LYS A 97 4.52 6.90 11.82
C LYS A 97 3.76 6.63 10.54
N PHE A 98 4.31 5.74 9.70
CA PHE A 98 3.72 5.35 8.44
C PHE A 98 2.34 4.70 8.63
N PHE A 99 2.21 3.74 9.54
CA PHE A 99 0.94 3.07 9.82
C PHE A 99 -0.07 3.99 10.52
N MET A 100 0.39 4.87 11.42
CA MET A 100 -0.48 5.84 12.07
C MET A 100 -1.08 6.82 11.06
N ALA A 101 -0.26 7.37 10.15
CA ALA A 101 -0.72 8.25 9.07
C ALA A 101 -1.83 7.58 8.23
N HIS A 102 -1.63 6.32 7.82
CA HIS A 102 -2.63 5.54 7.10
C HIS A 102 -3.92 5.37 7.89
N ARG A 103 -3.80 5.05 9.19
CA ARG A 103 -4.97 4.86 10.07
C ARG A 103 -5.79 6.13 10.22
N MET A 104 -5.13 7.29 10.36
CA MET A 104 -5.79 8.59 10.45
C MET A 104 -6.45 8.98 9.13
N LEU A 105 -5.79 8.76 7.99
CA LEU A 105 -6.38 9.06 6.68
C LEU A 105 -7.60 8.19 6.38
N ALA A 106 -7.62 6.94 6.87
CA ALA A 106 -8.78 6.07 6.74
C ALA A 106 -10.04 6.63 7.41
N THR A 107 -9.91 7.50 8.44
CA THR A 107 -11.06 8.11 9.12
C THR A 107 -11.51 9.43 8.48
N ILE A 108 -10.65 10.10 7.73
CA ILE A 108 -10.93 11.43 7.12
C ILE A 108 -11.62 11.28 5.75
N GLY A 109 -11.41 10.14 5.08
CA GLY A 109 -12.08 9.79 3.83
C GLY A 109 -11.10 9.28 2.78
N LEU A 110 -11.35 8.07 2.28
CA LEU A 110 -10.49 7.36 1.32
C LEU A 110 -10.82 7.66 -0.15
N GLY A 111 -11.30 8.88 -0.45
CA GLY A 111 -11.60 9.28 -1.82
C GLY A 111 -10.34 9.32 -2.71
N GLY A 112 -10.35 10.16 -3.74
CA GLY A 112 -9.19 10.29 -4.63
C GLY A 112 -7.86 10.58 -3.90
N PHE A 113 -7.89 11.24 -2.75
CA PHE A 113 -6.70 11.50 -1.95
C PHE A 113 -6.05 10.22 -1.39
N GLY A 114 -6.82 9.31 -0.82
CA GLY A 114 -6.29 8.07 -0.24
C GLY A 114 -5.55 7.21 -1.26
N ILE A 115 -6.06 7.14 -2.49
CA ILE A 115 -5.39 6.46 -3.61
C ILE A 115 -4.07 7.16 -3.96
N ARG A 116 -4.05 8.49 -4.09
CA ARG A 116 -2.82 9.24 -4.39
C ARG A 116 -1.76 9.08 -3.29
N PHE A 117 -2.20 9.13 -2.03
CA PHE A 117 -1.33 8.91 -0.88
C PHE A 117 -0.70 7.52 -0.93
N THR A 118 -1.52 6.48 -1.18
CA THR A 118 -1.04 5.09 -1.30
C THR A 118 -0.07 4.92 -2.47
N VAL A 119 -0.39 5.48 -3.65
CA VAL A 119 0.52 5.43 -4.81
C VAL A 119 1.84 6.11 -4.48
N GLN A 120 1.80 7.28 -3.83
CA GLN A 120 2.99 8.03 -3.48
C GLN A 120 3.86 7.27 -2.47
N PHE A 121 3.32 6.94 -1.30
CA PHE A 121 4.10 6.44 -0.17
C PHE A 121 4.33 4.92 -0.22
N ASN A 122 3.43 4.15 -0.82
CA ASN A 122 3.50 2.68 -0.79
C ASN A 122 4.11 2.15 -2.08
N LEU A 123 3.63 2.62 -3.24
CA LEU A 123 4.05 2.07 -4.51
C LEU A 123 5.31 2.76 -5.05
N PHE A 124 5.27 4.08 -5.25
CA PHE A 124 6.39 4.83 -5.80
C PHE A 124 7.59 4.84 -4.84
N THR A 125 7.44 5.41 -3.65
CA THR A 125 8.57 5.49 -2.71
C THR A 125 8.90 4.15 -2.08
N GLY A 126 7.91 3.30 -1.84
CA GLY A 126 8.15 1.95 -1.31
C GLY A 126 8.99 1.09 -2.27
N SER A 127 8.78 1.20 -3.58
CA SER A 127 9.63 0.52 -4.57
C SER A 127 11.07 1.02 -4.54
N ILE A 128 11.28 2.33 -4.42
CA ILE A 128 12.62 2.91 -4.31
C ILE A 128 13.27 2.46 -2.99
N VAL A 129 12.57 2.53 -1.86
CA VAL A 129 13.11 2.08 -0.57
C VAL A 129 13.46 0.59 -0.57
N GLY A 130 12.67 -0.24 -1.27
CA GLY A 130 12.87 -1.69 -1.32
C GLY A 130 13.93 -2.17 -2.32
N LEU A 131 14.18 -1.42 -3.41
CA LEU A 131 15.02 -1.88 -4.53
C LEU A 131 16.26 -1.01 -4.78
N ALA A 132 16.27 0.24 -4.34
CA ALA A 132 17.33 1.19 -4.69
C ALA A 132 18.62 0.95 -3.89
N GLY A 133 19.76 1.24 -4.53
CA GLY A 133 21.08 1.23 -3.91
C GLY A 133 21.30 2.41 -2.94
N PRO A 134 22.32 2.34 -2.06
CA PRO A 134 22.65 3.42 -1.13
C PRO A 134 22.88 4.78 -1.79
N GLU A 135 23.41 4.80 -3.02
CA GLU A 135 23.66 5.99 -3.82
C GLU A 135 22.38 6.61 -4.41
N GLN A 136 21.32 5.81 -4.57
CA GLN A 136 20.04 6.25 -5.14
C GLN A 136 19.10 6.77 -4.04
N LEU A 137 19.13 6.20 -2.83
CA LEU A 137 18.24 6.58 -1.73
C LEU A 137 18.21 8.10 -1.41
N PRO A 138 19.33 8.85 -1.42
CA PRO A 138 19.30 10.30 -1.20
C PRO A 138 18.44 11.08 -2.19
N MET A 139 18.09 10.50 -3.34
CA MET A 139 17.17 11.15 -4.30
C MET A 139 15.77 11.36 -3.69
N LEU A 140 15.34 10.48 -2.78
CA LEU A 140 14.04 10.62 -2.09
C LEU A 140 13.95 11.91 -1.28
N ASP A 141 15.04 12.31 -0.63
CA ASP A 141 15.10 13.56 0.13
C ASP A 141 14.92 14.78 -0.78
N GLN A 142 15.51 14.74 -1.98
CA GLN A 142 15.38 15.80 -2.97
C GLN A 142 13.96 15.87 -3.54
N ILE A 143 13.38 14.73 -3.88
CA ILE A 143 11.98 14.61 -4.35
C ILE A 143 11.04 15.18 -3.28
N GLN A 144 11.24 14.78 -2.02
CA GLN A 144 10.42 15.23 -0.90
C GLN A 144 10.54 16.73 -0.66
N LYS A 145 11.76 17.28 -0.64
CA LYS A 145 12.02 18.72 -0.47
C LYS A 145 11.36 19.56 -1.57
N LYS A 146 11.37 19.07 -2.81
CA LYS A 146 10.68 19.73 -3.94
C LYS A 146 9.16 19.54 -3.89
N GLY A 147 8.64 18.63 -3.06
CA GLY A 147 7.26 18.19 -3.08
C GLY A 147 6.88 17.53 -4.39
N GLN A 148 7.81 16.83 -5.04
CA GLN A 148 7.52 16.11 -6.26
C GLN A 148 6.65 14.89 -5.94
N LEU A 149 5.64 14.68 -6.77
CA LEU A 149 4.77 13.52 -6.69
C LEU A 149 5.18 12.52 -7.76
N GLY A 150 5.26 11.25 -7.39
CA GLY A 150 5.58 10.15 -8.27
C GLY A 150 4.35 9.35 -8.67
N CYS A 151 4.61 8.31 -9.44
CA CYS A 151 3.61 7.34 -9.88
C CYS A 151 4.27 5.95 -9.96
N PHE A 152 3.46 4.91 -10.12
CA PHE A 152 3.91 3.54 -10.26
C PHE A 152 3.34 2.94 -11.53
N LEU A 153 4.16 2.87 -12.58
CA LEU A 153 3.75 2.58 -13.96
C LEU A 153 4.04 1.11 -14.33
N LEU A 154 3.39 0.17 -13.64
CA LEU A 154 3.55 -1.26 -13.93
C LEU A 154 2.52 -1.79 -14.93
N THR A 155 1.27 -1.33 -14.83
CA THR A 155 0.17 -1.83 -15.66
C THR A 155 0.25 -1.29 -17.08
N GLU A 156 0.13 -2.17 -18.08
CA GLU A 156 0.05 -1.82 -19.49
C GLU A 156 -1.35 -2.14 -20.05
N ASN A 157 -1.64 -1.71 -21.27
CA ASN A 157 -2.94 -1.94 -21.91
C ASN A 157 -3.30 -3.44 -22.02
N GLN A 158 -2.29 -4.31 -22.20
CA GLN A 158 -2.47 -5.76 -22.36
C GLN A 158 -1.90 -6.58 -21.18
N ALA A 159 -1.34 -5.92 -20.16
CA ALA A 159 -0.67 -6.59 -19.03
C ALA A 159 -1.10 -5.96 -17.70
N GLY A 160 -1.54 -6.79 -16.75
CA GLY A 160 -2.08 -6.34 -15.47
C GLY A 160 -2.49 -7.52 -14.59
N VAL A 161 -3.80 -7.74 -14.45
CA VAL A 161 -4.38 -8.75 -13.53
C VAL A 161 -3.85 -10.16 -13.79
N LEU A 162 -3.59 -10.52 -15.05
CA LEU A 162 -3.21 -11.88 -15.42
C LEU A 162 -1.74 -12.20 -15.10
N SER A 163 -0.84 -11.23 -15.22
CA SER A 163 0.56 -11.34 -14.82
C SER A 163 1.30 -10.02 -15.01
N GLY A 164 2.02 -9.55 -13.99
CA GLY A 164 3.00 -8.47 -14.12
C GLY A 164 4.32 -8.89 -14.77
N LEU A 165 4.47 -10.18 -15.13
CA LEU A 165 5.67 -10.73 -15.79
C LEU A 165 5.57 -10.71 -17.31
N ILE A 166 4.41 -10.36 -17.87
CA ILE A 166 4.15 -10.32 -19.32
C ILE A 166 4.00 -8.85 -19.73
N VAL A 167 4.96 -8.01 -19.35
CA VAL A 167 5.03 -6.62 -19.82
C VAL A 167 5.76 -6.57 -21.16
N GLY A 168 5.31 -5.70 -22.06
CA GLY A 168 5.90 -5.50 -23.38
C GLY A 168 6.93 -4.38 -23.43
N THR A 169 6.97 -3.49 -22.43
CA THR A 169 7.98 -2.43 -22.32
C THR A 169 9.38 -3.03 -22.17
N THR A 170 10.31 -2.62 -23.03
CA THR A 170 11.73 -3.02 -22.96
C THR A 170 12.60 -1.87 -22.41
N ALA A 171 13.74 -2.23 -21.81
CA ALA A 171 14.78 -1.31 -21.35
C ALA A 171 16.13 -1.91 -21.75
N ASP A 172 16.65 -1.46 -22.89
CA ASP A 172 17.80 -2.07 -23.55
C ASP A 172 19.08 -1.31 -23.21
N TRP A 173 20.03 -1.99 -22.57
CA TRP A 173 21.29 -1.37 -22.18
C TRP A 173 22.20 -1.08 -23.37
N ASP A 174 22.59 0.19 -23.55
CA ASP A 174 23.64 0.61 -24.48
C ASP A 174 24.98 0.75 -23.76
N SER A 175 25.90 -0.18 -24.02
CA SER A 175 27.24 -0.16 -23.43
C SER A 175 28.11 1.03 -23.86
N LYS A 176 27.84 1.65 -25.02
CA LYS A 176 28.64 2.77 -25.53
C LYS A 176 28.31 4.06 -24.79
N THR A 177 27.02 4.30 -24.57
CA THR A 177 26.53 5.53 -23.93
C THR A 177 26.21 5.34 -22.44
N GLN A 178 26.22 4.09 -21.94
CA GLN A 178 25.97 3.72 -20.55
C GLN A 178 24.57 4.15 -20.07
N VAL A 179 23.55 3.92 -20.90
CA VAL A 179 22.15 4.23 -20.62
C VAL A 179 21.26 3.01 -20.91
N TYR A 180 20.08 2.99 -20.29
CA TYR A 180 18.97 2.11 -20.67
C TYR A 180 18.01 2.86 -21.61
#